data_AF-A0A924XBL4-F1
#
_entry.id   AF-A0A924XBL4-F1
#
_cell.length_a   1.000
_cell.length_b   1.000
_cell.length_c   1.000
_cell.angle_alpha   90.00
_cell.angle_beta   90.00
_cell.angle_gamma   90.00
#
_symmetry.space_group_name_H-M   'P 1'
#
loop_
_entity.id
_entity.type
_entity.pdbx_description
1 polymer ?
#
loop_
_entity_poly.entity_id
_entity_poly.type
_entity_poly.pdbx_seq_one_letter_code
_entity_poly.pdbx_strand_id
1 'polypeptide(L)' 'MSDAGEPQELEKILERLETIAQQLETGTVNLETSLALFEEGVRLSKVGTRRLDDAERKLEVLLEGDARGPLNVSDNDA' A
#
# COMPACT_ATOMS: atom_id res chain seq x y z
N MET A 1 14.54 -16.46 6.46
CA MET A 1 13.99 -15.21 7.01
C MET A 1 13.80 -14.28 5.84
N SER A 2 12.59 -14.25 5.28
CA SER A 2 12.27 -13.54 4.04
C SER A 2 11.38 -12.36 4.42
N ASP A 3 12.00 -11.32 4.99
CA ASP A 3 11.31 -10.18 5.64
C ASP A 3 11.31 -8.89 4.78
N ALA A 4 11.26 -9.03 3.47
CA ALA A 4 10.88 -7.92 2.60
C ALA A 4 9.53 -8.29 2.01
N GLY A 5 8.47 -7.59 2.39
CA GLY A 5 7.18 -7.73 1.74
C GLY A 5 7.37 -7.55 0.24
N GLU A 6 7.30 -8.65 -0.50
CA GLU A 6 7.63 -8.66 -1.92
C GLU A 6 6.66 -7.74 -2.69
N PRO A 7 7.11 -7.07 -3.76
CA PRO A 7 6.25 -6.23 -4.61
C PRO A 7 4.94 -6.92 -5.01
N GLN A 8 5.02 -8.25 -5.23
CA GLN A 8 3.89 -9.12 -5.55
C GLN A 8 2.77 -9.10 -4.50
N GLU A 9 3.08 -8.85 -3.23
CA GLU A 9 2.06 -8.76 -2.18
C GLU A 9 1.33 -7.41 -2.20
N LEU A 10 2.01 -6.32 -2.58
CA LEU A 10 1.35 -5.03 -2.78
C LEU A 10 0.47 -5.06 -4.03
N GLU A 11 0.97 -5.64 -5.13
CA GLU A 11 0.20 -5.83 -6.35
C GLU A 11 -1.11 -6.59 -6.09
N LYS A 12 -1.06 -7.71 -5.32
CA LYS A 12 -2.27 -8.44 -4.92
C LYS A 12 -3.25 -7.61 -4.08
N ILE A 13 -2.73 -6.76 -3.18
CA ILE A 13 -3.58 -5.86 -2.38
C ILE A 13 -4.31 -4.88 -3.31
N LEU A 14 -3.60 -4.31 -4.29
CA LEU A 14 -4.16 -3.37 -5.26
C LEU A 14 -5.20 -4.04 -6.16
N GLU A 15 -4.89 -5.21 -6.73
CA GLU A 15 -5.84 -5.99 -7.55
C GLU A 15 -7.11 -6.34 -6.78
N ARG A 16 -6.97 -6.71 -5.51
CA ARG A 16 -8.12 -7.04 -4.67
C ARG A 16 -8.97 -5.81 -4.36
N LEU A 17 -8.34 -4.66 -4.08
CA LEU A 17 -9.04 -3.39 -3.87
C LEU A 17 -9.81 -2.97 -5.11
N GLU A 18 -9.23 -3.11 -6.30
CA GLU A 18 -9.91 -2.81 -7.57
C GLU A 18 -11.12 -3.73 -7.79
N THR A 19 -10.95 -5.03 -7.51
CA THR A 19 -12.05 -6.01 -7.59
C THR A 19 -13.19 -5.65 -6.63
N ILE A 20 -12.87 -5.26 -5.39
CA ILE A 20 -13.85 -4.82 -4.39
C ILE A 20 -14.59 -3.56 -4.88
N ALA A 21 -13.85 -2.57 -5.38
CA ALA A 21 -14.43 -1.33 -5.91
C ALA A 21 -15.41 -1.62 -7.05
N GLN A 22 -15.01 -2.43 -8.04
CA GLN A 22 -15.89 -2.85 -9.13
C GLN A 22 -17.16 -3.55 -8.62
N GLN A 23 -17.03 -4.48 -7.67
CA GLN A 23 -18.19 -5.19 -7.12
C GLN A 23 -19.17 -4.24 -6.42
N LEU A 24 -18.65 -3.29 -5.63
CA LEU A 24 -19.47 -2.28 -4.94
C LEU A 24 -20.14 -1.32 -5.93
N GLU A 25 -19.44 -0.90 -6.99
CA GLU A 25 -19.98 -0.01 -8.03
C GLU A 25 -21.09 -0.66 -8.86
N THR A 26 -20.99 -1.96 -9.15
CA THR A 26 -22.02 -2.66 -9.92
C THR A 26 -23.36 -2.75 -9.19
N GLY A 27 -23.37 -2.61 -7.86
CA GLY A 27 -24.59 -2.64 -7.04
C GLY A 27 -25.35 -3.97 -7.08
N THR A 28 -24.72 -5.04 -7.59
CA THR A 28 -25.35 -6.37 -7.74
C THR A 28 -25.32 -7.20 -6.45
N VAL A 29 -24.55 -6.75 -5.46
CA VAL A 29 -24.40 -7.38 -4.15
C VAL A 29 -25.42 -6.85 -3.14
N ASN A 30 -25.87 -7.71 -2.23
CA ASN A 30 -26.77 -7.31 -1.16
C ASN A 30 -26.04 -6.46 -0.10
N LEU A 31 -26.80 -5.82 0.80
CA LEU A 31 -26.25 -4.92 1.82
C LEU A 31 -25.19 -5.58 2.73
N GLU A 32 -25.44 -6.83 3.16
CA GLU A 32 -24.51 -7.55 4.05
C GLU A 32 -23.18 -7.83 3.34
N THR A 33 -23.24 -8.28 2.09
CA THR A 33 -22.06 -8.47 1.24
C THR A 33 -21.35 -7.14 0.96
N SER A 34 -22.07 -6.05 0.70
CA SER A 34 -21.48 -4.73 0.50
C SER A 34 -20.72 -4.24 1.73
N LEU A 35 -21.27 -4.46 2.93
CA LEU A 35 -20.60 -4.12 4.19
C LEU A 35 -19.33 -4.96 4.38
N ALA A 36 -19.40 -6.27 4.13
CA ALA A 36 -18.24 -7.15 4.25
C ALA A 36 -17.12 -6.77 3.26
N LEU A 37 -17.47 -6.47 2.00
CA LEU A 37 -16.53 -6.01 0.97
C LEU A 37 -15.89 -4.68 1.35
N PHE A 38 -16.68 -3.74 1.89
CA PHE A 38 -16.16 -2.46 2.36
C PHE A 38 -15.18 -2.63 3.53
N GLU A 39 -15.52 -3.44 4.53
CA GLU A 39 -14.62 -3.75 5.65
C GLU A 39 -13.32 -4.42 5.19
N GLU A 40 -13.42 -5.33 4.21
CA GLU A 40 -12.24 -5.93 3.57
C GLU A 40 -11.38 -4.85 2.89
N GLY A 41 -11.98 -3.97 2.10
CA GLY A 41 -11.28 -2.88 1.42
C GLY A 41 -10.55 -1.95 2.39
N VAL A 42 -11.21 -1.55 3.49
CA VAL A 42 -10.59 -0.72 4.54
C VAL A 42 -9.38 -1.42 5.17
N ARG A 43 -9.49 -2.73 5.42
CA ARG A 43 -8.38 -3.52 5.98
C ARG A 43 -7.21 -3.59 5.01
N LEU A 44 -7.48 -3.90 3.74
CA LEU A 44 -6.46 -4.02 2.69
C LEU A 44 -5.74 -2.69 2.46
N SER A 45 -6.47 -1.58 2.43
CA SER A 45 -5.89 -0.23 2.34
C SER A 45 -4.90 0.04 3.47
N LYS A 46 -5.28 -0.25 4.73
CA LYS A 46 -4.38 -0.09 5.89
C LYS A 46 -3.13 -0.97 5.80
N VAL A 47 -3.27 -2.21 5.30
CA VAL A 47 -2.13 -3.11 5.11
C VAL A 47 -1.20 -2.58 4.02
N GLY A 48 -1.76 -2.11 2.89
CA GLY A 48 -0.99 -1.51 1.80
C GLY A 48 -0.17 -0.31 2.26
N THR A 49 -0.81 0.64 2.98
CA THR A 49 -0.11 1.82 3.53
C THR A 49 1.04 1.41 4.45
N ARG A 50 0.81 0.49 5.40
CA ARG A 50 1.88 0.03 6.30
C ARG A 50 3.07 -0.57 5.55
N ARG A 51 2.82 -1.31 4.46
CA ARG A 51 3.90 -1.88 3.65
C ARG A 51 4.70 -0.82 2.91
N LEU A 52 4.05 0.24 2.43
CA LEU A 52 4.73 1.38 1.83
C LEU A 52 5.59 2.09 2.88
N ASP A 53 5.04 2.36 4.07
CA ASP A 53 5.77 2.98 5.19
C ASP A 53 7.01 2.13 5.59
N ASP A 54 6.85 0.81 5.66
CA ASP A 54 7.96 -0.10 5.98
C ASP A 54 9.04 -0.12 4.89
N ALA A 55 8.63 -0.01 3.62
CA ALA A 55 9.55 0.08 2.49
C ALA A 55 10.32 1.42 2.49
N GLU A 56 9.63 2.53 2.76
CA GLU A 56 10.22 3.86 2.88
C GLU A 56 11.24 3.90 4.02
N ARG A 57 10.89 3.39 5.21
CA ARG A 57 11.82 3.32 6.34
C ARG A 57 13.05 2.47 6.05
N LYS A 58 12.89 1.37 5.30
CA LYS A 58 14.02 0.55 4.87
C LYS A 58 14.93 1.33 3.91
N LEU A 59 14.37 2.12 3.01
CA LEU A 59 15.14 3.00 2.13
C LEU A 59 15.89 4.07 2.94
N GLU A 60 15.24 4.72 3.91
CA GLU A 60 15.88 5.70 4.80
C GLU A 60 17.10 5.10 5.50
N VAL A 61 16.95 3.93 6.13
CA VAL A 61 18.06 3.25 6.83
C VAL A 61 19.20 2.87 5.88
N LEU A 62 18.89 2.44 4.64
CA LEU A 62 19.90 2.13 3.63
C LEU A 62 20.64 3.38 3.15
N LEU A 63 19.93 4.49 2.95
CA LEU A 63 20.51 5.77 2.56
C LEU A 63 21.39 6.36 3.67
N GLU A 64 20.96 6.26 4.92
CA GLU A 64 21.75 6.63 6.10
C GLU A 64 23.00 5.75 6.27
N GLY A 65 22.91 4.48 5.88
CA GLY A 65 24.02 3.52 5.94
C GLY A 65 25.09 3.69 4.84
N ASP A 66 24.72 4.23 3.67
CA ASP A 66 25.59 4.29 2.48
C ASP A 66 26.18 5.68 2.17
N ALA A 67 25.71 6.75 2.82
CA ALA A 67 26.24 8.11 2.64
C ALA A 67 26.49 8.81 3.99
N ARG A 68 27.72 9.16 4.37
CA ARG A 68 28.33 10.44 3.96
C ARG A 68 27.39 11.34 3.14
N GLY A 69 26.45 11.98 3.84
CA GLY A 69 25.86 13.25 3.44
C GLY A 69 24.41 13.16 2.97
N PRO A 70 23.54 14.08 3.43
CA PRO A 70 22.13 14.06 3.07
C PRO A 70 21.96 14.34 1.58
N LEU A 71 21.20 13.49 0.89
CA LEU A 71 20.60 13.88 -0.39
C LEU A 71 19.55 14.95 -0.08
N ASN A 72 20.00 16.20 -0.16
CA ASN A 72 19.11 17.35 -0.18
C ASN A 72 18.27 17.25 -1.46
N VAL A 73 17.08 16.68 -1.36
CA VAL A 73 15.99 16.88 -2.32
C VAL A 73 15.44 18.29 -2.12
N SER A 74 16.26 19.28 -2.44
CA SER A 74 15.77 20.64 -2.63
C SER A 74 15.33 20.78 -4.08
N ASP A 75 14.19 21.43 -4.21
CA ASP A 75 13.72 22.17 -5.38
C ASP A 75 12.90 21.36 -6.39
N ASN A 76 11.61 21.21 -6.09
CA ASN A 76 10.59 21.46 -7.11
C ASN A 76 9.33 22.11 -6.53
N ASP A 77 9.51 23.32 -5.98
CA ASP A 77 8.48 24.36 -5.98
C ASP A 77 8.86 25.36 -7.09
N ALA A 78 8.30 25.19 -8.29
CA ALA A 78 8.25 26.20 -9.35
C ALA A 78 7.02 25.95 -10.24
#